data_AF-A0A9X7DGW6-F1
#
_entry.id   AF-A0A9X7DGW6-F1
#
_cell.length_a   1.000
_cell.length_b   1.000
_cell.length_c   1.000
_cell.angle_alpha   90.00
_cell.angle_beta   90.00
_cell.angle_gamma   90.00
#
_symmetry.space_group_name_H-M   'P 1'
#
loop_
_entity.id
_entity.type
_entity.pdbx_description
1 polymer ?
#
loop_
_entity_poly.entity_id
_entity_poly.type
_entity_poly.pdbx_seq_one_letter_code
_entity_poly.pdbx_strand_id
1 'polypeptide(L)' 'MVKICLIIGAIFILISGILIGAFQAPEQQRVVKDDLFKLGHLNKDQISIWSGVFGIFFISIGGLVYYIK' A
#
# COMPACT_ATOMS: atom_id res chain seq x y z
N MET A 1 4.90 -12.74 -17.89
CA MET A 1 3.96 -11.60 -17.73
C MET A 1 3.17 -11.67 -16.43
N VAL A 2 2.35 -12.69 -16.20
CA VAL A 2 1.54 -12.85 -14.97
C VAL A 2 2.37 -12.75 -13.68
N LYS A 3 3.48 -13.51 -13.59
CA LYS A 3 4.37 -13.50 -12.42
C LYS A 3 4.93 -12.11 -12.09
N ILE A 4 5.21 -11.29 -13.10
CA ILE A 4 5.75 -9.94 -12.93
C ILE A 4 4.66 -9.00 -12.39
N CYS A 5 3.42 -9.10 -12.89
CA CYS A 5 2.29 -8.32 -12.38
C CYS A 5 1.98 -8.65 -10.91
N LEU A 6 2.03 -9.92 -10.53
CA LEU A 6 1.83 -10.34 -9.15
C LEU A 6 2.94 -9.83 -8.22
N ILE A 7 4.20 -9.89 -8.65
CA ILE A 7 5.34 -9.37 -7.86
C ILE A 7 5.23 -7.86 -7.66
N ILE A 8 4.92 -7.10 -8.71
CA ILE A 8 4.76 -5.64 -8.64
C ILE A 8 3.57 -5.29 -7.73
N GLY A 9 2.43 -5.97 -7.88
CA GLY A 9 1.27 -5.76 -7.03
C GLY A 9 1.56 -6.04 -5.55
N ALA A 10 2.28 -7.11 -5.24
CA ALA A 10 2.68 -7.45 -3.88
C ALA A 10 3.60 -6.39 -3.26
N ILE A 11 4.58 -5.87 -4.03
CA ILE A 11 5.47 -4.80 -3.57
C ILE A 11 4.68 -3.53 -3.25
N PHE A 12 3.74 -3.14 -4.11
CA PHE A 12 2.89 -1.96 -3.88
C PHE A 12 2.00 -2.10 -2.63
N ILE A 13 1.45 -3.29 -2.38
CA ILE A 13 0.66 -3.55 -1.17
C ILE A 13 1.54 -3.50 0.09
N LEU A 14 2.76 -4.05 0.04
CA LEU A 14 3.70 -4.00 1.15
C LEU A 14 4.09 -2.55 1.49
N ILE A 15 4.40 -1.74 0.47
CA ILE A 15 4.73 -0.33 0.64
C ILE A 15 3.54 0.43 1.27
N SER A 16 2.32 0.20 0.78
CA SER A 16 1.09 0.78 1.37
C SER A 16 0.91 0.40 2.84
N GLY A 17 1.07 -0.87 3.19
CA GLY A 17 0.98 -1.35 4.57
C GLY A 17 2.01 -0.70 5.49
N ILE A 18 3.24 -0.51 5.02
CA ILE A 18 4.30 0.19 5.76
C ILE A 18 3.95 1.67 5.95
N LEU A 19 3.44 2.35 4.91
CA LEU A 19 3.09 3.77 4.99
C LEU A 19 1.90 4.05 5.93
N ILE A 20 0.90 3.17 5.98
CA ILE A 20 -0.22 3.26 6.94
C ILE A 20 0.22 2.90 8.37
N GLY A 21 1.41 2.31 8.53
CA GLY A 21 1.90 1.85 9.82
C GLY A 21 1.22 0.55 10.28
N ALA A 22 0.73 -0.27 9.36
CA ALA A 22 0.00 -1.51 9.68
C ALA A 22 0.83 -2.53 10.50
N PHE A 23 2.16 -2.37 10.52
CA PHE A 23 3.09 -3.22 11.28
C PHE A 23 3.60 -2.57 12.57
N GLN A 24 3.09 -1.38 12.94
CA GLN A 24 3.50 -0.65 14.14
C GLN A 24 2.48 -0.84 15.27
N ALA A 25 2.94 -0.77 16.52
CA ALA A 25 2.05 -0.83 17.68
C ALA A 25 1.05 0.34 17.66
N PRO A 26 -0.17 0.18 18.18
CA PRO A 26 -1.21 1.21 18.12
C PRO A 26 -0.79 2.55 18.77
N GLU A 27 0.05 2.49 19.81
CA GLU A 27 0.68 3.66 20.45
C GLU A 27 1.59 4.41 19.46
N GLN A 28 2.45 3.70 18.73
CA GLN A 28 3.35 4.28 17.73
C GLN A 28 2.59 4.82 16.51
N GLN A 29 1.51 4.16 16.11
CA GLN A 29 0.65 4.60 15.01
C GLN A 29 -0.04 5.94 15.32
N ARG A 30 -0.37 6.22 16.59
CA ARG A 30 -0.94 7.52 17.02
C ARG A 30 0.09 8.63 17.03
N VAL A 31 1.30 8.37 17.55
CA VAL A 31 2.40 9.35 17.57
C VAL A 31 2.81 9.76 16.15
N VAL A 32 2.91 8.81 15.23
CA VAL A 32 3.22 9.11 13.82
C VAL A 32 2.13 9.96 13.17
N LYS A 33 0.85 9.73 13.52
CA LYS A 33 -0.25 10.56 13.02
C LYS A 33 -0.20 11.99 13.58
N ASP A 34 0.06 12.15 14.87
CA ASP A 34 0.10 13.46 15.55
C ASP A 34 1.31 14.32 15.13
N ASP A 35 2.50 13.72 14.98
CA ASP A 35 3.69 14.42 14.48
C ASP A 35 3.54 14.81 12.99
N LEU A 36 2.85 13.99 12.18
CA LEU A 36 2.56 14.35 10.78
C LEU A 36 1.50 15.44 10.63
N PHE A 37 0.48 15.47 11.49
CA PHE A 37 -0.53 16.52 11.49
C PHE A 37 0.09 17.89 11.79
N LYS A 38 1.14 17.91 12.63
CA LYS A 38 1.93 19.11 12.95
C LYS A 38 2.91 19.52 11.85
N LEU A 39 3.42 18.59 11.05
CA LEU A 39 4.46 18.90 10.05
C LEU A 39 3.91 19.60 8.80
N GLY A 40 2.60 19.55 8.56
CA GLY A 40 1.98 20.15 7.40
C GLY A 40 2.42 19.49 6.08
N HIS A 41 1.46 19.12 5.24
CA HIS A 41 1.67 19.01 3.80
C HIS A 41 2.37 17.78 3.18
N LEU A 42 2.38 16.62 3.82
CA LEU A 42 2.60 15.38 3.07
C LEU A 42 1.35 14.51 3.16
N ASN A 43 0.61 14.43 2.04
CA ASN A 43 -0.55 13.56 1.81
C ASN A 43 -0.13 12.08 1.75
N LYS A 44 0.67 11.64 2.74
CA LYS A 44 1.22 10.30 2.87
C LYS A 44 0.11 9.27 3.00
N ASP A 45 -0.99 9.64 3.64
CA ASP A 45 -2.22 8.84 3.69
C ASP A 45 -2.84 8.66 2.31
N GLN A 46 -2.97 9.72 1.49
CA GLN A 46 -3.46 9.56 0.13
C GLN A 46 -2.50 8.74 -0.73
N ILE A 47 -1.19 8.96 -0.62
CA ILE A 47 -0.17 8.18 -1.33
C ILE A 47 -0.23 6.71 -0.92
N SER A 48 -0.45 6.44 0.37
CA SER A 48 -0.58 5.09 0.87
C SER A 48 -1.85 4.40 0.37
N ILE A 49 -2.98 5.11 0.40
CA ILE A 49 -4.25 4.61 -0.12
C ILE A 49 -4.14 4.33 -1.62
N TRP A 50 -3.63 5.29 -2.40
CA TRP A 50 -3.45 5.14 -3.84
C TRP A 50 -2.47 4.03 -4.20
N SER A 51 -1.35 3.90 -3.49
CA SER A 51 -0.40 2.80 -3.70
C SER A 51 -1.01 1.43 -3.38
N GLY A 52 -1.86 1.34 -2.35
CA GLY A 52 -2.63 0.13 -2.04
C GLY A 52 -3.65 -0.21 -3.12
N VAL A 53 -4.42 0.78 -3.61
CA VAL A 53 -5.39 0.61 -4.71
C VAL A 53 -4.70 0.11 -5.98
N PHE A 54 -3.58 0.71 -6.36
CA PHE A 54 -2.80 0.24 -7.51
C PHE A 54 -2.25 -1.17 -7.28
N GLY A 55 -1.77 -1.49 -6.08
CA GLY A 55 -1.30 -2.84 -5.72
C GLY A 55 -2.39 -3.90 -5.88
N ILE A 56 -3.58 -3.66 -5.35
CA ILE A 56 -4.75 -4.55 -5.48
C ILE A 56 -5.13 -4.71 -6.95
N PHE A 57 -5.20 -3.61 -7.71
CA PHE A 57 -5.52 -3.64 -9.13
C PHE A 57 -4.59 -4.55 -9.94
N PHE A 58 -3.27 -4.44 -9.73
CA PHE A 58 -2.30 -5.28 -10.42
C PHE A 58 -2.38 -6.76 -10.00
N ILE A 59 -2.64 -7.06 -8.71
CA ILE A 59 -2.86 -8.44 -8.26
C ILE A 59 -4.14 -9.01 -8.87
N SER A 60 -5.24 -8.26 -8.89
CA SER A 60 -6.52 -8.70 -9.46
C SER A 60 -6.39 -9.00 -10.95
N ILE A 61 -5.73 -8.14 -11.73
CA ILE A 61 -5.46 -8.40 -13.15
C ILE A 61 -4.53 -9.60 -13.32
N GLY A 62 -3.46 -9.69 -12.53
CA GLY A 62 -2.55 -10.84 -12.54
C GLY A 62 -3.27 -12.16 -12.26
N GLY A 63 -4.16 -12.18 -11.26
CA GLY A 63 -4.99 -13.33 -10.91
C GLY A 63 -6.00 -13.69 -12.00
N LEU A 64 -6.66 -12.70 -12.61
CA LEU A 64 -7.61 -12.93 -13.70
C LEU A 64 -6.91 -13.52 -14.93
N VAL A 65 -5.76 -12.98 -15.32
CA VAL A 65 -4.97 -13.50 -16.45
C VAL A 65 -4.42 -14.89 -16.15
N TYR A 66 -4.06 -15.19 -14.89
CA TYR A 66 -3.70 -16.54 -14.48
C TYR A 66 -4.86 -17.52 -14.57
N TYR A 67 -6.07 -17.10 -14.19
CA TYR A 67 -7.25 -17.94 -14.19
C TYR A 67 -7.75 -18.27 -15.60
N ILE A 68 -7.67 -17.31 -16.52
CA ILE A 68 -8.11 -17.48 -17.92
C ILE A 68 -7.11 -18.32 -18.75
N LYS A 69 -5.87 -18.45 -18.28
CA LYS A 69 -4.78 -19.10 -19.01
C LYS A 69 -4.49 -20.50 -18.48
#